data_AF-A0A9X8CMU4-F1
#
_entry.id   AF-A0A9X8CMU4-F1
#
_cell.length_a   1.000
_cell.length_b   1.000
_cell.length_c   1.000
_cell.angle_alpha   90.00
_cell.angle_beta   90.00
_cell.angle_gamma   90.00
#
_symmetry.space_group_name_H-M   'P 1'
#
loop_
_entity.id
_entity.type
_entity.pdbx_description
1 polymer ?
#
loop_
_entity_poly.entity_id
_entity_poly.type
_entity_poly.pdbx_seq_one_letter_code
_entity_poly.pdbx_strand_id
1 'polypeptide(L)'
;MPRNDAIHRSRLNQTFAYQILAGTRRASRDKLLQLAFGMQLGIHDASELLERGGVCRLRPDCRRDLIVAYALYHGLGVEQCDDLLWERGERTIMPGKPRGDCHSQDRPQ
;
A
#
# COMPACT_ATOMS: atom_id res chain seq x y z
N MET A 1 -7.92 -7.24 -15.93
CA MET A 1 -8.34 -7.81 -14.63
C MET A 1 -9.80 -7.45 -14.38
N PRO A 2 -10.65 -8.40 -13.96
CA PRO A 2 -12.02 -8.09 -13.55
C PRO A 2 -12.02 -7.30 -12.22
N ARG A 3 -12.98 -6.39 -12.06
CA ARG A 3 -13.04 -5.43 -10.95
C ARG A 3 -13.11 -6.09 -9.57
N ASN A 4 -13.76 -7.26 -9.47
CA ASN A 4 -13.91 -7.98 -8.22
C ASN A 4 -12.57 -8.56 -7.71
N ASP A 5 -11.74 -9.10 -8.61
CA ASP A 5 -10.42 -9.63 -8.26
C ASP A 5 -9.50 -8.54 -7.71
N ALA A 6 -9.57 -7.34 -8.28
CA ALA A 6 -8.79 -6.20 -7.80
C ALA A 6 -9.16 -5.81 -6.36
N ILE A 7 -10.46 -5.87 -6.01
CA ILE A 7 -10.95 -5.57 -4.66
C ILE A 7 -10.55 -6.67 -3.68
N HIS A 8 -10.60 -7.94 -4.09
CA HIS A 8 -10.13 -9.04 -3.24
C HIS A 8 -8.62 -8.92 -2.95
N ARG A 9 -7.82 -8.58 -3.97
CA ARG A 9 -6.37 -8.40 -3.84
C ARG A 9 -5.99 -7.15 -3.02
N SER A 10 -6.84 -6.12 -2.98
CA SER A 10 -6.58 -4.93 -2.18
C SER A 10 -6.75 -5.15 -0.68
N ARG A 11 -7.28 -6.31 -0.24
CA ARG A 11 -7.61 -6.62 1.16
C ARG A 11 -8.55 -5.59 1.81
N LEU A 12 -9.28 -4.82 1.00
CA LEU A 12 -10.29 -3.88 1.45
C LEU A 12 -11.62 -4.60 1.61
N ASN A 13 -12.43 -4.13 2.56
CA ASN A 13 -13.84 -4.50 2.59
C ASN A 13 -14.48 -4.08 1.26
N GLN A 14 -15.21 -5.01 0.59
CA GLN A 14 -15.80 -4.77 -0.72
C GLN A 14 -16.67 -3.51 -0.76
N THR A 15 -17.56 -3.33 0.22
CA THR A 15 -18.41 -2.13 0.33
C THR A 15 -17.58 -0.86 0.39
N PHE A 16 -16.47 -0.88 1.14
CA PHE A 16 -15.56 0.26 1.23
C PHE A 16 -14.87 0.53 -0.11
N ALA A 17 -14.37 -0.50 -0.78
CA ALA A 17 -13.74 -0.35 -2.10
C ALA A 17 -14.71 0.21 -3.15
N TYR A 18 -15.96 -0.27 -3.18
CA TYR A 18 -16.99 0.28 -4.06
C TYR A 18 -17.29 1.76 -3.75
N GLN A 19 -17.37 2.15 -2.47
CA GLN A 19 -17.57 3.55 -2.09
C GLN A 19 -16.41 4.47 -2.54
N ILE A 20 -15.17 3.99 -2.45
CA ILE A 20 -14.01 4.74 -2.98
C ILE A 20 -14.14 4.89 -4.50
N LEU A 21 -14.39 3.78 -5.20
CA LEU A 21 -14.47 3.77 -6.66
C LEU A 21 -15.64 4.61 -7.19
N ALA A 22 -16.74 4.69 -6.45
CA ALA A 22 -17.88 5.55 -6.75
C ALA A 22 -17.65 7.02 -6.36
N GLY A 23 -16.51 7.36 -5.73
CA GLY A 23 -16.20 8.72 -5.28
C GLY A 23 -17.05 9.20 -4.10
N THR A 24 -17.83 8.32 -3.47
CA THR A 24 -18.76 8.67 -2.38
C THR A 24 -18.09 8.74 -1.02
N ARG A 25 -16.83 8.29 -0.91
CA ARG A 25 -16.08 8.28 0.34
C ARG A 25 -14.61 8.67 0.16
N ARG A 26 -14.13 9.58 1.02
CA ARG A 26 -12.70 9.87 1.16
C ARG A 26 -11.99 8.70 1.86
N ALA A 27 -10.98 8.16 1.19
CA ALA A 27 -10.11 7.12 1.73
C ALA A 27 -8.85 7.74 2.36
N SER A 28 -8.29 7.05 3.36
CA SER A 28 -6.96 7.38 3.86
C SER A 28 -5.89 6.95 2.85
N ARG A 29 -4.68 7.51 2.97
CA ARG A 29 -3.51 7.14 2.16
C ARG A 29 -3.34 5.62 2.08
N ASP A 30 -3.37 4.94 3.23
CA ASP A 30 -3.11 3.49 3.28
C ASP A 30 -4.21 2.67 2.58
N LYS A 31 -5.46 3.14 2.59
CA LYS A 31 -6.55 2.50 1.85
C LYS A 31 -6.44 2.71 0.34
N LEU A 32 -5.97 3.89 -0.08
CA LEU A 32 -5.68 4.16 -1.49
C LEU A 32 -4.49 3.33 -1.98
N LEU A 33 -3.45 3.15 -1.16
CA LEU A 33 -2.33 2.27 -1.46
C LEU A 33 -2.77 0.80 -1.59
N GLN A 34 -3.59 0.31 -0.64
CA GLN A 34 -4.21 -1.01 -0.74
C GLN A 34 -4.95 -1.19 -2.08
N LEU A 35 -5.74 -0.20 -2.49
CA LEU A 35 -6.45 -0.23 -3.77
C LEU A 35 -5.47 -0.24 -4.96
N ALA A 36 -4.41 0.57 -4.92
CA ALA A 36 -3.38 0.60 -5.96
C ALA A 36 -2.71 -0.77 -6.13
N PHE A 37 -2.37 -1.45 -5.03
CA PHE A 37 -1.83 -2.81 -5.06
C PHE A 37 -2.84 -3.83 -5.59
N GLY A 38 -4.10 -3.76 -5.16
CA GLY A 38 -5.15 -4.65 -5.64
C GLY A 38 -5.40 -4.53 -7.14
N MET A 39 -5.32 -3.30 -7.66
CA MET A 39 -5.44 -2.99 -9.08
C MET A 39 -4.15 -3.21 -9.88
N GLN A 40 -3.03 -3.54 -9.23
CA GLN A 40 -1.70 -3.67 -9.83
C GLN A 40 -1.31 -2.42 -10.64
N LEU A 41 -1.51 -1.23 -10.05
CA LEU A 41 -1.15 0.03 -10.68
C LEU A 41 0.35 0.23 -10.75
N GLY A 42 0.82 0.90 -11.81
CA GLY A 42 2.18 1.43 -11.86
C GLY A 42 2.37 2.63 -10.93
N ILE A 43 3.62 3.07 -10.76
CA ILE A 43 3.97 4.20 -9.87
C ILE A 43 3.23 5.49 -10.26
N HIS A 44 3.10 5.75 -11.56
CA HIS A 44 2.41 6.93 -12.09
C HIS A 44 0.92 6.92 -11.71
N ASP A 45 0.22 5.84 -12.06
CA ASP A 45 -1.22 5.71 -11.82
C ASP A 45 -1.54 5.64 -10.32
N ALA A 46 -0.67 5.00 -9.53
CA ALA A 46 -0.79 5.00 -8.07
C ALA A 46 -0.61 6.41 -7.48
N SER A 47 0.30 7.22 -8.02
CA SER A 47 0.48 8.62 -7.60
C SER A 47 -0.74 9.47 -7.97
N GLU A 48 -1.28 9.28 -9.18
CA GLU A 48 -2.49 9.98 -9.62
C GLU A 48 -3.71 9.58 -8.79
N LEU A 49 -3.85 8.30 -8.43
CA LEU A 49 -4.89 7.82 -7.51
C LEU A 49 -4.81 8.51 -6.15
N LEU A 50 -3.59 8.65 -5.60
CA LEU A 50 -3.36 9.33 -4.33
C LEU A 50 -3.75 10.81 -4.41
N GLU A 51 -3.34 11.51 -5.46
CA GLU A 51 -3.68 12.92 -5.67
C GLU A 51 -5.19 13.13 -5.84
N ARG A 52 -5.85 12.31 -6.67
CA ARG A 52 -7.32 12.33 -6.83
C ARG A 52 -8.06 12.01 -5.53
N GLY A 53 -7.46 11.19 -4.67
CA GLY A 53 -7.94 10.90 -3.32
C GLY A 53 -7.73 12.03 -2.31
N GLY A 54 -7.04 13.13 -2.70
CA GLY A 54 -6.75 14.27 -1.84
C GLY A 54 -5.61 14.03 -0.85
N VAL A 55 -4.72 13.06 -1.13
CA VAL A 55 -3.51 12.81 -0.34
C VAL A 55 -2.27 13.04 -1.18
N CYS A 56 -1.10 13.19 -0.52
CA CYS A 56 0.15 13.39 -1.24
C CYS A 56 0.44 12.22 -2.19
N ARG A 57 1.06 12.49 -3.34
CA ARG A 57 1.64 11.47 -4.21
C ARG A 57 2.72 10.62 -3.52
N LEU A 58 3.21 9.59 -4.22
CA LEU A 58 4.43 8.89 -3.82
C LEU A 58 5.62 9.84 -4.00
N ARG A 59 6.35 10.11 -2.93
CA ARG A 59 7.47 11.05 -2.95
C ARG A 59 8.82 10.34 -2.85
N PRO A 60 9.83 10.75 -3.63
CA PRO A 60 11.15 10.14 -3.59
C PRO A 60 11.95 10.49 -2.33
N ASP A 61 11.53 11.53 -1.59
CA ASP A 61 12.16 11.97 -0.33
C ASP A 61 11.69 11.15 0.89
N CYS A 62 10.69 10.28 0.73
CA CYS A 62 10.12 9.49 1.80
C CYS A 62 10.53 8.02 1.64
N ARG A 63 11.28 7.48 2.62
CA ARG A 63 11.73 6.08 2.62
C ARG A 63 10.58 5.09 2.49
N ARG A 64 9.46 5.33 3.18
CA ARG A 64 8.23 4.54 3.06
C ARG A 64 7.71 4.51 1.63
N ASP A 65 7.61 5.67 0.98
CA ASP A 65 7.10 5.78 -0.39
C ASP A 65 8.04 5.14 -1.42
N LEU A 66 9.36 5.16 -1.20
CA LEU A 66 10.32 4.44 -2.03
C LEU A 66 10.12 2.93 -1.97
N ILE A 67 9.85 2.38 -0.79
CA ILE A 67 9.57 0.94 -0.62
C ILE A 67 8.27 0.57 -1.33
N VAL A 68 7.25 1.41 -1.20
CA VAL A 68 5.96 1.22 -1.90
C VAL A 68 6.15 1.31 -3.41
N ALA A 69 6.89 2.30 -3.91
CA ALA A 69 7.18 2.46 -5.33
C ALA A 69 7.97 1.27 -5.89
N TYR A 70 8.93 0.75 -5.13
CA TYR A 70 9.66 -0.47 -5.46
C TYR A 70 8.71 -1.67 -5.58
N ALA A 71 7.82 -1.86 -4.60
CA ALA A 71 6.85 -2.95 -4.62
C ALA A 71 5.90 -2.86 -5.83
N LEU A 72 5.40 -1.66 -6.15
CA LEU A 72 4.57 -1.44 -7.34
C LEU A 72 5.34 -1.71 -8.65
N TYR A 73 6.59 -1.25 -8.74
CA TYR A 73 7.44 -1.46 -9.91
C TYR A 73 7.72 -2.95 -10.18
N HIS A 74 7.92 -3.74 -9.12
CA HIS A 74 8.14 -5.18 -9.21
C HIS A 74 6.84 -6.00 -9.27
N GLY A 75 5.66 -5.35 -9.29
CA GLY A 75 4.37 -6.03 -9.35
C GLY A 75 4.04 -6.85 -8.09
N LEU A 76 4.62 -6.48 -6.94
CA LEU A 76 4.39 -7.15 -5.67
C LEU A 76 2.98 -6.86 -5.14
N GLY A 77 2.46 -7.79 -4.34
CA GLY A 77 1.21 -7.58 -3.59
C GLY A 77 1.39 -6.71 -2.34
N VAL A 78 0.25 -6.28 -1.77
CA VAL A 78 0.25 -5.45 -0.55
C VAL A 78 0.89 -6.15 0.66
N GLU A 79 0.72 -7.47 0.79
CA GLU A 79 1.34 -8.27 1.85
C GLU A 79 2.88 -8.25 1.75
N GLN A 80 3.41 -8.48 0.55
CA GLN A 80 4.86 -8.43 0.31
C GLN A 80 5.43 -7.03 0.53
N CYS A 81 4.67 -5.99 0.15
CA CYS A 81 5.06 -4.62 0.46
C CYS A 81 5.10 -4.37 1.98
N ASP A 82 4.14 -4.89 2.73
CA ASP A 82 4.10 -4.77 4.19
C ASP A 82 5.25 -5.52 4.86
N ASP A 83 5.69 -6.65 4.31
CA ASP A 83 6.90 -7.35 4.76
C ASP A 83 8.16 -6.49 4.55
N LEU A 84 8.32 -5.88 3.36
CA LEU A 84 9.44 -4.98 3.08
C LEU A 84 9.43 -3.72 3.96
N LEU A 85 8.24 -3.16 4.23
CA LEU A 85 8.08 -2.03 5.13
C LEU A 85 8.48 -2.41 6.55
N TRP A 86 8.03 -3.58 7.00
CA TRP A 86 8.34 -4.12 8.31
C TRP A 86 9.83 -4.35 8.53
N GLU A 87 10.49 -5.05 7.61
CA GLU A 87 11.93 -5.33 7.65
C GLU A 87 12.77 -4.05 7.73
N ARG A 88 12.25 -2.94 7.20
CA ARG A 88 12.91 -1.65 7.17
C ARG A 88 12.54 -0.74 8.34
N GLY A 89 11.68 -1.20 9.26
CA GLY A 89 11.21 -0.46 10.43
C GLY A 89 10.17 0.63 10.10
N GLU A 90 9.56 0.56 8.91
CA GLU A 90 8.55 1.51 8.46
C GLU A 90 7.14 1.06 8.82
N ARG A 91 6.19 2.00 8.79
CA ARG A 91 4.78 1.70 9.06
C ARG A 91 4.14 0.93 7.90
N THR A 92 3.58 -0.24 8.20
CA THR A 92 2.81 -1.04 7.24
C THR A 92 1.55 -0.32 6.75
N ILE A 93 1.01 -0.79 5.64
CA ILE A 93 -0.19 -0.27 4.97
C ILE A 93 -1.43 -0.91 5.56
N MET A 94 -1.41 -2.22 5.85
CA MET A 94 -2.55 -2.89 6.44
C MET A 94 -2.58 -2.70 7.98
N PRO A 95 -3.78 -2.47 8.57
CA PRO A 95 -3.94 -2.43 10.01
C PRO A 95 -3.78 -3.84 10.58
N GLY A 96 -2.82 -4.04 11.49
CA GLY A 96 -2.72 -5.30 12.25
C GLY A 96 -1.34 -5.92 12.36
N LYS A 97 -0.32 -5.42 11.64
CA LYS A 97 1.08 -5.80 11.90
C LYS A 97 1.68 -4.78 12.89
N PRO A 98 1.85 -5.12 14.18
CA PRO A 98 2.32 -4.15 15.19
C PRO A 98 3.77 -3.80 14.94
N ARG A 99 4.14 -2.56 14.53
CA ARG A 99 5.54 -2.13 14.22
C ARG A 99 6.59 -3.07 14.80
N GLY A 100 7.41 -3.70 13.95
CA GLY A 100 8.41 -4.66 14.38
C GLY A 100 9.14 -4.17 15.62
N ASP A 101 8.80 -4.79 16.75
CA ASP A 101 9.64 -4.74 17.92
C ASP A 101 10.98 -5.26 17.41
N CYS A 102 11.98 -4.41 17.37
CA CYS A 102 13.35 -4.82 17.12
C CYS A 102 13.73 -5.79 18.24
N HIS A 103 13.38 -7.07 18.12
CA HIS A 103 14.18 -8.11 18.73
C HIS A 103 15.47 -8.11 17.94
N SER A 104 16.48 -7.51 18.57
CA SER A 104 17.89 -7.70 18.35
C SER A 104 18.15 -8.99 17.58
N GLN A 105 18.48 -8.88 16.30
CA GLN A 105 19.28 -9.92 15.70
C GLN A 105 20.67 -9.74 16.30
N ASP A 106 20.92 -10.50 17.36
CA ASP A 106 22.26 -10.99 17.67
C ASP A 106 22.91 -11.41 16.35
N ARG A 107 24.05 -10.79 16.04
CA ARG A 107 25.02 -11.38 15.12
C ARG A 107 25.66 -12.56 15.86
N PRO A 108 25.55 -13.81 15.40
CA PRO A 108 26.63 -14.75 15.62
C PRO A 108 27.79 -14.38 14.69
N GLN A 109 29.00 -14.54 15.24
CA GLN A 109 30.29 -14.18 14.64
C GLN A 109 30.58 -14.88 13.30
#